data_AF-A0A6H0JQQ0-F1
#
_entry.id   AF-A0A6H0JQQ0-F1
#
_cell.length_a   1.000
_cell.length_b   1.000
_cell.length_c   1.000
_cell.angle_alpha   90.00
_cell.angle_beta   90.00
_cell.angle_gamma   90.00
#
_symmetry.space_group_name_H-M   'P 1'
#
loop_
_entity.id
_entity.type
_entity.pdbx_description
1 polymer ?
#
loop_
_entity_poly.entity_id
_entity_poly.type
_entity_poly.pdbx_seq_one_letter_code
_entity_poly.pdbx_strand_id
1 'polypeptide(L)' 'MTLDRTYPIFTVRWLAVHGLAVPTVSFSGSISAMQFIQR' A
#
# COMPACT_ATOMS: atom_id res chain seq x y z
N MET A 1 6.99 33.81 -2.75
CA MET A 1 6.99 32.40 -3.18
C MET A 1 5.60 31.83 -2.93
N THR A 2 4.69 31.98 -3.89
CA THR A 2 3.37 31.34 -3.84
C THR A 2 3.57 29.87 -4.18
N LEU A 3 3.37 28.97 -3.21
CA LEU A 3 3.41 27.54 -3.48
C LEU A 3 2.21 27.19 -4.35
N ASP A 4 2.45 26.94 -5.63
CA ASP A 4 1.43 26.41 -6.52
C ASP A 4 1.00 25.04 -6.01
N ARG A 5 -0.24 24.94 -5.52
CA ARG A 5 -0.77 23.73 -4.91
C ARG A 5 -1.27 22.80 -6.01
N THR A 6 -0.37 22.00 -6.57
CA THR A 6 -0.73 20.93 -7.49
C THR A 6 -1.38 19.77 -6.73
N TYR A 7 -2.56 19.31 -7.18
CA TYR A 7 -3.24 18.13 -6.62
C TYR A 7 -2.88 16.87 -7.39
N PRO A 8 -2.75 15.71 -6.71
CA PRO A 8 -2.48 14.45 -7.38
C PRO A 8 -3.71 13.99 -8.17
N ILE A 9 -3.45 13.38 -9.34
CA ILE A 9 -4.48 12.78 -10.19
C ILE A 9 -4.30 11.26 -10.14
N PHE A 10 -5.35 10.54 -9.77
CA PHE A 10 -5.36 9.07 -9.72
C PHE A 10 -6.40 8.50 -10.69
N THR A 11 -6.05 7.40 -11.36
CA THR A 11 -7.00 6.65 -12.21
C THR A 11 -7.74 5.61 -11.39
N VAL A 12 -8.93 5.19 -11.84
CA VAL A 12 -9.68 4.09 -11.21
C VAL A 12 -8.85 2.80 -11.15
N ARG A 13 -8.09 2.52 -12.21
CA ARG A 13 -7.14 1.40 -12.23
C ARG A 13 -6.09 1.51 -11.14
N TRP A 14 -5.53 2.71 -10.93
CA TRP A 14 -4.53 2.94 -9.88
C TRP A 14 -5.12 2.59 -8.51
N LEU A 15 -6.33 3.06 -8.21
CA LEU A 15 -7.02 2.74 -6.96
C LEU A 15 -7.34 1.25 -6.82
N ALA A 16 -7.83 0.60 -7.89
CA ALA A 16 -8.14 -0.83 -7.89
C ALA A 16 -6.89 -1.69 -7.61
N VAL A 17 -5.76 -1.36 -8.23
CA VAL A 17 -4.49 -2.07 -8.01
C VAL A 17 -3.98 -1.82 -6.58
N HIS A 18 -3.90 -0.56 -6.15
CA HIS A 18 -3.32 -0.24 -4.83
C HIS A 18 -4.22 -0.68 -3.68
N GLY A 19 -5.55 -0.65 -3.85
CA GLY A 19 -6.51 -1.13 -2.86
C GLY A 19 -6.35 -2.61 -2.52
N LEU A 20 -5.88 -3.42 -3.47
CA LEU A 20 -5.57 -4.84 -3.24
C LEU A 20 -4.10 -5.06 -2.90
N ALA A 21 -3.18 -4.42 -3.62
CA ALA A 21 -1.75 -4.65 -3.49
C ALA A 21 -1.21 -4.20 -2.13
N VAL A 22 -1.65 -3.03 -1.60
CA VAL A 22 -1.15 -2.50 -0.33
C VAL A 22 -1.49 -3.45 0.85
N PRO A 23 -2.75 -3.87 1.04
CA PRO A 23 -3.06 -4.87 2.07
C PRO A 23 -2.34 -6.21 1.84
N THR A 24 -2.21 -6.66 0.58
CA THR A 24 -1.52 -7.91 0.25
C THR A 24 -0.06 -7.91 0.70
N VAL A 25 0.66 -6.79 0.52
CA VAL A 25 2.05 -6.67 0.99
C VAL A 25 2.12 -6.74 2.52
N SER A 26 1.19 -6.08 3.23
CA SER A 26 1.12 -6.15 4.69
C SER A 26 0.89 -7.59 5.18
N PHE A 27 -0.05 -8.32 4.56
CA PHE A 27 -0.32 -9.72 4.90
C PHE A 27 0.84 -10.65 4.57
N SER A 28 1.48 -10.50 3.41
CA SER A 28 2.68 -11.30 3.09
C SER A 28 3.80 -11.08 4.10
N GLY A 29 4.00 -9.83 4.54
CA GLY A 29 4.96 -9.50 5.60
C GLY A 29 4.61 -10.16 6.94
N SER A 30 3.34 -10.10 7.36
CA SER A 30 2.91 -10.72 8.62
C SER A 30 3.00 -12.25 8.57
N ILE A 31 2.57 -12.88 7.48
CA ILE A 31 2.66 -14.34 7.30
C ILE A 31 4.11 -14.82 7.30
N SER A 32 5.01 -14.05 6.67
CA SER A 32 6.45 -14.32 6.73
C SER A 32 6.98 -14.24 8.17
N ALA A 33 6.61 -13.21 8.93
CA ALA A 33 6.99 -13.08 10.33
C ALA A 33 6.46 -14.24 11.21
N MET A 34 5.23 -14.71 10.92
CA MET A 34 4.63 -15.83 11.65
C MET A 34 5.44 -17.12 11.53
N GLN A 35 6.19 -17.33 10.44
CA GLN A 35 7.03 -18.54 10.27
C GLN A 35 8.13 -18.66 11.33
N PHE A 36 8.47 -17.56 12.02
CA PHE A 36 9.57 -17.52 12.99
C PHE A 36 9.10 -17.41 14.44
N ILE A 37 7.78 -17.44 14.70
CA ILE A 37 7.25 -17.39 16.07
C ILE A 37 7.58 -18.71 16.79
N GLN A 38 8.17 -18.59 17.98
CA GLN A 38 8.41 -19.70 18.92
C GLN A 38 7.52 -19.57 20.14
N ARG A 39 7.21 -20.69 20.81
CA ARG A 39 6.37 -20.76 22.01
C ARG A 39 7.18 -21.00 23.28
#